data_AF-A0A662DX61-F1
#
_entry.id   AF-A0A662DX61-F1
#
_cell.length_a   1.000
_cell.length_b   1.000
_cell.length_c   1.000
_cell.angle_alpha   90.00
_cell.angle_beta   90.00
_cell.angle_gamma   90.00
#
_symmetry.space_group_name_H-M   'P 1'
#
loop_
_entity.id
_entity.type
_entity.pdbx_description
1 polymer ?
#
loop_
_entity_poly.entity_id
_entity_poly.type
_entity_poly.pdbx_seq_one_letter_code
_entity_poly.pdbx_strand_id
1 'polypeptide(L)' 'MDKTCLLIVDVQNDFCPGGALAVPDGDRVVPAINRILSKFDLVIATRDMHPVKTVHFEKWPPHCV' A
#
# COMPACT_ATOMS: atom_id res chain seq x y z
N MET A 1 -13.57 -18.23 19.29
CA MET A 1 -12.84 -17.00 18.99
C MET A 1 -13.19 -16.61 17.57
N ASP A 2 -13.52 -15.34 17.37
CA ASP A 2 -13.80 -14.83 16.03
C ASP A 2 -12.52 -14.83 15.20
N LYS A 3 -12.67 -15.12 13.91
CA LYS A 3 -11.55 -15.08 12.96
C LYS A 3 -11.23 -13.65 12.61
N THR A 4 -9.95 -13.31 12.60
CA THR A 4 -9.46 -11.94 12.38
C THR A 4 -8.60 -11.86 11.13
N CYS A 5 -8.73 -10.76 10.39
CA CYS A 5 -7.97 -10.51 9.17
C CYS A 5 -7.32 -9.11 9.24
N LEU A 6 -6.07 -9.02 8.80
CA LEU A 6 -5.37 -7.76 8.54
C LEU A 6 -5.34 -7.51 7.04
N LEU A 7 -5.97 -6.41 6.61
CA LEU A 7 -5.86 -5.91 5.25
C LEU A 7 -4.86 -4.75 5.21
N ILE A 8 -3.76 -4.93 4.49
CA ILE A 8 -2.74 -3.91 4.24
C ILE A 8 -3.05 -3.27 2.90
N VAL A 9 -3.43 -2.00 2.90
CA VAL A 9 -3.88 -1.30 1.69
C VAL A 9 -2.76 -0.47 1.10
N ASP A 10 -2.32 -0.86 -0.10
CA ASP A 10 -1.46 -0.08 -0.99
C ASP A 10 -0.21 0.51 -0.33
N VAL A 11 0.45 -0.28 0.53
CA VAL A 11 1.76 0.07 1.10
C VAL A 11 2.84 -0.25 0.07
N GLN A 12 2.95 0.62 -0.94
CA GLN A 12 3.84 0.48 -2.10
C GLN A 12 4.86 1.62 -2.17
N ASN A 13 5.99 1.37 -2.82
CA ASN A 13 7.10 2.32 -2.93
C ASN A 13 6.67 3.69 -3.49
N ASP A 14 5.78 3.72 -4.49
CA ASP A 14 5.33 4.97 -5.09
C ASP A 14 4.49 5.83 -4.16
N PHE A 15 3.92 5.25 -3.11
CA PHE A 15 3.17 5.97 -2.07
C PHE A 15 4.03 6.28 -0.83
N CYS A 16 5.27 5.82 -0.78
CA CYS A 16 6.23 6.15 0.27
C CYS A 16 7.06 7.40 -0.09
N PRO A 17 7.73 8.05 0.88
CA PRO A 17 8.63 9.17 0.59
C PRO A 17 9.67 8.84 -0.48
N GLY A 18 9.80 9.71 -1.48
CA GLY A 18 10.65 9.50 -2.66
C GLY A 18 9.96 8.77 -3.82
N GLY A 19 8.74 8.26 -3.63
CA GLY A 19 7.91 7.65 -4.67
C GLY A 19 7.18 8.65 -5.58
N ALA A 20 6.59 8.14 -6.66
CA ALA A 20 5.93 8.96 -7.69
C ALA A 20 4.66 9.70 -7.20
N LEU A 21 3.94 9.14 -6.22
CA LEU A 21 2.76 9.73 -5.57
C LEU A 21 2.89 9.65 -4.05
N ALA A 22 4.01 10.14 -3.52
CA ALA A 22 4.37 9.98 -2.12
C ALA A 22 3.35 10.58 -1.13
N VAL A 23 2.99 9.79 -0.12
CA VAL A 23 2.30 10.25 1.09
C VAL A 23 3.35 10.72 2.10
N PRO A 24 3.18 11.90 2.72
CA PRO A 24 4.08 12.35 3.78
C PRO A 24 4.21 11.29 4.89
N ASP A 25 5.45 10.92 5.22
CA ASP A 25 5.76 9.90 6.23
C ASP A 25 5.11 8.52 6.01
N GLY A 26 4.72 8.19 4.77
CA GLY A 26 3.96 6.98 4.44
C GLY A 26 4.67 5.67 4.81
N ASP A 27 5.99 5.66 4.85
CA ASP A 27 6.82 4.52 5.23
C ASP A 27 6.76 4.19 6.74
N ARG A 28 6.35 5.14 7.60
CA ARG A 28 6.26 4.93 9.06
C ARG A 28 5.23 3.88 9.45
N VAL A 29 4.30 3.53 8.56
CA VAL A 29 3.33 2.46 8.78
C VAL A 29 3.98 1.08 8.71
N VAL A 30 5.07 0.91 7.97
CA VAL A 30 5.70 -0.41 7.73
C VAL A 30 6.18 -1.06 9.04
N PRO A 31 6.92 -0.38 9.94
CA PRO A 31 7.27 -0.96 11.24
C PRO A 31 6.06 -1.22 12.15
N ALA A 32 4.95 -0.49 12.00
CA ALA A 32 3.73 -0.74 12.76
C ALA A 32 3.03 -2.02 12.30
N ILE A 33 2.88 -2.20 10.98
CA ILE A 33 2.33 -3.42 10.36
C ILE A 33 3.16 -4.64 10.76
N ASN A 34 4.48 -4.57 10.60
CA ASN A 34 5.37 -5.69 10.92
C ASN A 34 5.25 -6.17 12.37
N ARG A 35 4.97 -5.26 13.32
CA ARG A 35 4.78 -5.59 14.74
C ARG A 35 3.46 -6.30 15.05
N ILE A 36 2.47 -6.23 14.16
CA ILE A 36 1.13 -6.79 14.42
C ILE A 36 0.77 -7.97 13.52
N LEU A 37 1.59 -8.30 12.51
CA LEU A 37 1.32 -9.40 11.55
C LEU A 37 0.89 -10.71 12.23
N SER A 38 1.61 -11.13 13.27
CA SER A 38 1.36 -12.41 13.96
C SER A 38 0.09 -12.44 14.82
N LYS A 39 -0.63 -11.32 14.93
CA LYS A 39 -1.86 -11.21 15.73
C LYS A 39 -3.13 -11.56 14.97
N PHE A 40 -3.02 -11.78 13.65
CA PHE A 40 -4.18 -12.02 12.77
C PHE A 40 -4.13 -13.43 12.17
N ASP A 41 -5.29 -14.06 11.98
CA ASP A 41 -5.40 -15.37 11.35
C ASP A 41 -5.08 -15.33 9.84
N LEU A 42 -5.36 -14.20 9.20
CA LEU A 42 -5.16 -13.97 7.78
C LEU A 42 -4.57 -12.58 7.56
N VAL A 43 -3.59 -12.49 6.67
CA VAL A 43 -3.01 -11.22 6.23
C VAL A 43 -3.16 -11.14 4.71
N ILE A 44 -3.77 -10.07 4.24
CA ILE A 44 -3.93 -9.75 2.82
C ILE A 44 -3.28 -8.39 2.59
N ALA A 45 -2.53 -8.25 1.50
CA ALA A 45 -2.02 -6.98 1.03
C ALA A 45 -2.60 -6.68 -0.36
N THR A 46 -3.15 -5.49 -0.54
CA THR A 46 -3.53 -5.00 -1.86
C THR A 46 -2.34 -4.32 -2.51
N ARG A 47 -2.46 -4.16 -3.83
CA ARG A 47 -1.60 -3.28 -4.60
C ARG A 47 -2.46 -2.56 -5.62
N ASP A 48 -2.16 -1.30 -5.80
CA ASP A 48 -2.48 -0.63 -7.05
C ASP A 48 -1.56 -1.17 -8.15
N MET A 49 -2.11 -1.42 -9.32
CA MET A 49 -1.39 -2.05 -10.44
C MET A 49 -1.95 -1.52 -11.76
N HIS A 50 -1.38 -0.42 -12.23
CA HIS A 50 -1.85 0.29 -13.41
C HIS A 50 -1.17 -0.18 -14.69
N PRO A 51 -1.87 -0.20 -15.82
CA PRO A 51 -1.19 -0.32 -17.11
C PRO A 51 -0.41 0.97 -17.39
N VAL A 52 0.68 0.84 -18.16
CA VAL A 52 1.55 1.97 -18.57
C VAL A 52 0.75 3.12 -19.20
N LYS A 53 -0.33 2.81 -19.93
CA LYS A 53 -1.22 3.79 -20.56
C LYS A 53 -2.63 3.65 -20.00
N THR A 54 -3.10 4.67 -19.26
CA THR A 54 -4.43 4.75 -18.66
C THR A 54 -4.88 6.20 -18.53
N VAL A 55 -6.18 6.44 -18.60
CA VAL A 55 -6.80 7.76 -18.33
C VAL A 55 -6.61 8.19 -16.87
N HIS A 56 -6.31 7.26 -15.96
CA HIS A 56 -6.01 7.57 -14.56
C HIS A 56 -4.86 8.57 -14.41
N PHE A 57 -3.85 8.47 -15.28
CA PHE A 57 -2.69 9.37 -15.26
C PHE A 57 -2.97 10.76 -15.85
N GLU A 58 -4.19 11.04 -16.30
CA GLU A 58 -4.61 12.42 -16.59
C GLU A 58 -4.84 13.24 -15.31
N LYS A 59 -5.14 12.54 -14.19
CA LYS A 59 -5.39 13.17 -12.89
C LYS A 59 -4.23 13.00 -11.90
N TRP A 60 -3.53 11.87 -11.97
CA TRP A 60 -2.44 11.52 -11.06
C TRP A 60 -1.13 11.32 -11.86
N PRO A 61 0.06 11.54 -11.27
CA PRO A 61 1.30 11.18 -11.94
C PRO A 61 1.35 9.67 -12.22
N PRO A 62 2.08 9.18 -13.23
CA PRO A 62 2.33 7.74 -13.37
C PRO A 62 2.89 7.13 -12.09
N HIS A 63 2.21 6.12 -11.56
CA HIS A 63 2.59 5.38 -10.34
C HIS A 63 2.11 3.94 -10.44
N CYS A 64 2.74 3.04 -9.68
CA CYS A 64 2.32 1.65 -9.52
C CYS A 64 2.05 0.93 -10.86
N VAL A 65 2.91 1.19 -11.86
CA VAL A 65 2.83 0.61 -13.21
C VAL A 65 3.34 -0.84 -13.24
#